data_AF-A0A0M1I2D1-F1
#
_entry.id   AF-A0A0M1I2D1-F1
#
_cell.length_a   1.000
_cell.length_b   1.000
_cell.length_c   1.000
_cell.angle_alpha   90.00
_cell.angle_beta   90.00
_cell.angle_gamma   90.00
#
_symmetry.space_group_name_H-M   'P 1'
#
loop_
_entity.id
_entity.type
_entity.pdbx_description
1 polymer ?
#
loop_
_entity_poly.entity_id
_entity_poly.type
_entity_poly.pdbx_seq_one_letter_code
_entity_poly.pdbx_strand_id
1 'polypeptide(L)'
;MNKKLIGSLLLASCLSVSHLTMAASLQNNMISIATSYSDFSKASNAKDAEMALSKMKMAALDSKKSKPPKLANKPDNSPEVMGYHAGLDQLVAEIDKTNLLVKAGKLDQAKIEGKKLIDIRNSNHKKFK
;
A
#
# COMPACT_ATOMS: atom_id res chain seq x y z
N MET A 1 -41.45 44.05 29.48
CA MET A 1 -41.17 43.81 28.05
C MET A 1 -39.71 43.42 27.95
N ASN A 2 -39.43 42.11 28.05
CA ASN A 2 -38.08 41.59 28.29
C ASN A 2 -37.50 40.92 27.04
N LYS A 3 -36.18 41.05 26.94
CA LYS A 3 -35.35 41.05 25.73
C LYS A 3 -35.10 39.65 25.14
N LYS A 4 -34.86 39.66 23.83
CA LYS A 4 -34.49 38.56 22.91
C LYS A 4 -33.42 37.61 23.47
N LEU A 5 -33.60 36.31 23.30
CA LEU A 5 -32.50 35.33 23.17
C LEU A 5 -32.90 34.23 22.17
N ILE A 6 -32.26 34.27 21.01
CA ILE A 6 -32.29 33.25 19.96
C ILE A 6 -31.19 32.24 20.31
N GLY A 7 -31.55 30.98 20.55
CA GLY A 7 -30.59 29.89 20.73
C GLY A 7 -30.64 28.93 19.55
N SER A 8 -29.79 29.13 18.54
CA SER A 8 -29.52 28.14 17.49
C SER A 8 -28.71 26.99 18.08
N LEU A 9 -29.33 25.82 18.24
CA LEU A 9 -28.62 24.58 18.54
C LEU A 9 -28.29 23.87 17.21
N LEU A 10 -27.18 24.29 16.59
CA LEU A 10 -26.54 23.52 15.52
C LEU A 10 -25.69 22.41 16.17
N LEU A 11 -26.27 21.23 16.31
CA LEU A 11 -25.54 20.01 16.61
C LEU A 11 -24.73 19.62 15.38
N ALA A 12 -23.44 19.96 15.38
CA ALA A 12 -22.47 19.46 14.42
C ALA A 12 -22.18 17.99 14.72
N SER A 13 -22.93 17.08 14.09
CA SER A 13 -22.61 15.66 14.07
C SER A 13 -21.36 15.47 13.21
N CYS A 14 -20.20 15.29 13.85
CA CYS A 14 -18.98 14.87 13.16
C CYS A 14 -19.23 13.51 12.47
N LEU A 15 -19.32 13.53 11.13
CA LEU A 15 -19.39 12.35 10.28
C LEU A 15 -18.13 11.49 10.47
N SER A 16 -18.27 10.40 11.21
CA SER A 16 -17.21 9.41 11.44
C SER A 16 -17.31 8.26 10.43
N VAL A 17 -17.32 8.55 9.11
CA VAL A 17 -17.57 7.53 8.06
C VAL A 17 -16.28 7.08 7.33
N SER A 18 -15.11 7.60 7.71
CA SER A 18 -13.89 7.47 6.89
C SER A 18 -13.11 6.14 7.01
N HIS A 19 -13.46 5.24 7.94
CA HIS A 19 -12.62 4.04 8.20
C HIS A 19 -12.87 2.87 7.24
N LEU A 20 -14.11 2.66 6.79
CA LEU A 20 -14.46 1.52 5.94
C LEU A 20 -13.92 1.67 4.51
N THR A 21 -13.93 2.89 3.97
CA THR A 21 -13.41 3.20 2.63
C THR A 21 -11.89 3.04 2.55
N MET A 22 -11.17 3.35 3.63
CA MET A 22 -9.73 3.17 3.73
C MET A 22 -9.32 1.69 3.87
N ALA A 23 -10.11 0.87 4.58
CA ALA A 23 -9.85 -0.57 4.67
C ALA A 23 -10.09 -1.29 3.33
N ALA A 24 -11.15 -0.90 2.60
CA ALA A 24 -11.44 -1.45 1.27
C ALA A 24 -10.36 -1.09 0.25
N SER A 25 -9.89 0.16 0.24
CA SER A 25 -8.78 0.58 -0.64
C SER A 25 -7.48 -0.14 -0.31
N LEU A 26 -7.13 -0.33 0.98
CA LEU A 26 -5.96 -1.10 1.36
C LEU A 26 -6.05 -2.57 0.92
N GLN A 27 -7.21 -3.21 1.08
CA GLN A 27 -7.43 -4.57 0.60
C GLN A 27 -7.21 -4.67 -0.92
N ASN A 28 -7.79 -3.73 -1.68
CA ASN A 28 -7.61 -3.66 -3.14
C ASN A 28 -6.14 -3.46 -3.53
N ASN A 29 -5.40 -2.62 -2.78
CA ASN A 29 -3.97 -2.44 -3.01
C ASN A 29 -3.19 -3.72 -2.74
N MET A 30 -3.48 -4.47 -1.68
CA MET A 30 -2.83 -5.76 -1.40
C MET A 30 -3.11 -6.79 -2.50
N ILE A 31 -4.35 -6.83 -3.03
CA ILE A 31 -4.70 -7.65 -4.19
C ILE A 31 -3.91 -7.20 -5.43
N SER A 32 -3.80 -5.89 -5.66
CA SER A 32 -3.04 -5.32 -6.77
C SER A 32 -1.55 -5.68 -6.68
N ILE A 33 -0.94 -5.63 -5.50
CA ILE A 33 0.44 -6.09 -5.28
C ILE A 33 0.59 -7.58 -5.62
N ALA A 34 -0.34 -8.41 -5.17
CA ALA A 34 -0.29 -9.86 -5.40
C ALA A 34 -0.45 -10.23 -6.88
N THR A 35 -1.43 -9.64 -7.55
CA THR A 35 -1.70 -9.85 -8.97
C THR A 35 -0.56 -9.33 -9.84
N SER A 36 -0.06 -8.12 -9.56
CA SER A 36 1.08 -7.54 -10.29
C SER A 36 2.35 -8.39 -10.15
N TYR A 37 2.61 -8.98 -8.98
CA TYR A 37 3.71 -9.94 -8.84
C TYR A 37 3.51 -11.19 -9.72
N SER A 38 2.30 -11.76 -9.75
CA SER A 38 1.97 -12.88 -10.64
C SER A 38 2.21 -12.50 -12.10
N ASP A 39 1.73 -11.33 -12.53
CA ASP A 39 1.87 -10.84 -13.90
C ASP A 39 3.36 -10.66 -14.27
N PHE A 40 4.14 -10.02 -13.39
CA PHE A 40 5.59 -9.89 -13.55
C PHE A 40 6.29 -11.26 -13.67
N SER A 41 5.95 -12.22 -12.81
CA SER A 41 6.58 -13.54 -12.82
C SER A 41 6.33 -14.32 -14.12
N LYS A 42 5.17 -14.09 -14.75
CA LYS A 42 4.74 -14.72 -16.00
C LYS A 42 5.14 -13.93 -17.25
N ALA A 43 5.53 -12.67 -17.12
CA ALA A 43 5.88 -11.81 -18.25
C ALA A 43 6.97 -12.45 -19.12
N SER A 44 6.77 -12.42 -20.44
CA SER A 44 7.70 -12.96 -21.44
C SER A 44 8.53 -11.88 -22.12
N ASN A 45 8.25 -10.61 -21.83
CA ASN A 45 8.92 -9.46 -22.43
C ASN A 45 9.09 -8.32 -21.41
N ALA A 46 10.00 -7.40 -21.71
CA ALA A 46 10.32 -6.29 -20.81
C ALA A 46 9.13 -5.36 -20.57
N LYS A 47 8.35 -5.04 -21.60
CA LYS A 47 7.21 -4.12 -21.51
C LYS A 47 6.17 -4.59 -20.48
N ASP A 48 5.79 -5.86 -20.53
CA ASP A 48 4.80 -6.43 -19.61
C ASP A 48 5.36 -6.51 -18.19
N ALA A 49 6.64 -6.84 -18.05
CA ALA A 49 7.32 -6.85 -16.76
C ALA A 49 7.38 -5.45 -16.12
N GLU A 50 7.74 -4.42 -16.89
CA GLU A 50 7.77 -3.02 -16.42
C GLU A 50 6.38 -2.53 -16.01
N MET A 51 5.34 -2.86 -16.79
CA MET A 51 3.96 -2.50 -16.47
C MET A 51 3.51 -3.13 -15.17
N ALA A 52 3.79 -4.42 -14.98
CA ALA A 52 3.47 -5.15 -13.76
C ALA A 52 4.20 -4.56 -12.55
N LEU A 53 5.51 -4.34 -12.64
CA LEU A 53 6.32 -3.73 -11.56
C LEU A 53 5.84 -2.31 -11.22
N SER A 54 5.49 -1.50 -12.23
CA SER A 54 4.97 -0.15 -12.03
C SER A 54 3.63 -0.15 -11.29
N LYS A 55 2.72 -1.05 -11.67
CA LYS A 55 1.44 -1.24 -10.97
C LYS A 55 1.65 -1.69 -9.52
N MET A 56 2.59 -2.62 -9.30
CA MET A 56 2.97 -3.09 -7.97
C MET A 56 3.49 -1.94 -7.10
N LYS A 57 4.36 -1.08 -7.66
CA LYS A 57 4.91 0.10 -6.96
C LYS A 57 3.83 1.08 -6.57
N MET A 58 2.91 1.41 -7.50
CA MET A 58 1.80 2.31 -7.21
C MET A 58 0.91 1.79 -6.07
N ALA A 59 0.58 0.50 -6.08
CA ALA A 59 -0.22 -0.11 -5.03
C ALA A 59 0.50 -0.11 -3.67
N ALA A 60 1.82 -0.35 -3.65
CA ALA A 60 2.63 -0.26 -2.42
C ALA A 60 2.65 1.17 -1.86
N LEU A 61 2.84 2.18 -2.71
CA LEU A 61 2.80 3.59 -2.32
C LEU A 61 1.42 4.02 -1.83
N ASP A 62 0.35 3.59 -2.50
CA ASP A 62 -1.02 3.92 -2.08
C ASP A 62 -1.39 3.26 -0.75
N SER A 63 -0.88 2.05 -0.49
CA SER A 63 -1.05 1.38 0.81
C SER A 63 -0.54 2.21 1.98
N LYS A 64 0.54 3.00 1.80
CA LYS A 64 1.10 3.88 2.83
C LYS A 64 0.11 4.96 3.31
N LYS A 65 -0.94 5.26 2.55
CA LYS A 65 -1.94 6.28 2.91
C LYS A 65 -2.96 5.80 3.95
N SER A 66 -2.90 4.52 4.32
CA SER A 66 -3.84 3.90 5.25
C SER A 66 -3.09 3.06 6.29
N LYS A 67 -3.78 2.72 7.39
CA LYS A 67 -3.30 1.75 8.37
C LYS A 67 -4.07 0.44 8.21
N PRO A 68 -3.40 -0.73 8.29
CA PRO A 68 -4.11 -2.00 8.37
C PRO A 68 -4.96 -2.06 9.64
N PRO A 69 -6.04 -2.87 9.67
CA PRO A 69 -6.96 -2.94 10.81
C PRO A 69 -6.26 -3.18 12.15
N LYS A 70 -5.21 -4.02 12.15
CA LYS A 70 -4.36 -4.31 13.32
C LYS A 70 -3.70 -3.07 13.94
N LEU A 71 -3.48 -2.03 13.14
CA LEU A 71 -2.84 -0.76 13.54
C LEU A 71 -3.81 0.43 13.56
N ALA A 72 -5.12 0.21 13.39
CA ALA A 72 -6.09 1.30 13.25
C ALA A 72 -6.06 2.28 14.44
N ASN A 73 -5.93 1.76 15.66
CA ASN A 73 -5.93 2.54 16.90
C ASN A 73 -4.52 2.96 17.36
N LYS A 74 -3.47 2.69 16.57
CA LYS A 74 -2.09 3.04 16.92
C LYS A 74 -1.78 4.48 16.47
N PRO A 75 -1.02 5.26 17.24
CA PRO A 75 -0.52 6.56 16.81
C PRO A 75 0.31 6.46 15.53
N ASP A 76 0.29 7.47 14.68
CA ASP A 76 0.97 7.44 13.38
C ASP A 76 2.51 7.39 13.52
N ASN A 77 3.05 7.94 14.61
CA ASN A 77 4.46 7.86 14.97
C ASN A 77 4.81 6.65 15.85
N SER A 78 3.89 5.70 16.04
CA SER A 78 4.18 4.49 16.79
C SER A 78 5.21 3.62 16.06
N PRO A 79 6.09 2.91 16.79
CA PRO A 79 7.06 1.99 16.19
C PRO A 79 6.41 0.98 15.23
N GLU A 80 5.18 0.53 15.52
CA GLU A 80 4.45 -0.41 14.68
C GLU A 80 4.00 0.20 13.34
N VAL A 81 3.47 1.43 13.35
CA VAL A 81 3.06 2.13 12.12
C VAL A 81 4.28 2.52 11.28
N MET A 82 5.35 3.00 11.92
CA MET A 82 6.62 3.24 11.24
C MET A 82 7.19 1.97 10.63
N GLY A 83 7.10 0.84 11.34
CA GLY A 83 7.50 -0.47 10.83
C GLY A 83 6.69 -0.93 9.61
N TYR A 84 5.39 -0.62 9.58
CA TYR A 84 4.54 -0.88 8.41
C TYR A 84 4.99 -0.07 7.20
N HIS A 85 5.23 1.23 7.38
CA HIS A 85 5.75 2.08 6.31
C HIS A 85 7.12 1.63 5.82
N ALA A 86 8.03 1.28 6.72
CA ALA A 86 9.36 0.77 6.37
C ALA A 86 9.27 -0.53 5.56
N GLY A 87 8.32 -1.42 5.88
CA GLY A 87 8.07 -2.63 5.11
C GLY A 87 7.61 -2.35 3.67
N LEU A 88 6.74 -1.35 3.48
CA LEU A 88 6.32 -0.91 2.15
C LEU A 88 7.46 -0.21 1.40
N ASP A 89 8.29 0.57 2.09
CA ASP A 89 9.47 1.22 1.50
C ASP A 89 10.51 0.20 1.03
N GLN A 90 10.73 -0.86 1.82
CA GLN A 90 11.57 -1.99 1.41
C GLN A 90 11.01 -2.66 0.15
N LEU A 91 9.69 -2.85 0.07
CA LEU A 91 9.06 -3.43 -1.11
C LEU A 91 9.26 -2.53 -2.34
N VAL A 92 9.04 -1.21 -2.21
CA VAL A 92 9.24 -0.25 -3.31
C VAL A 92 10.69 -0.24 -3.79
N ALA A 93 11.66 -0.24 -2.87
CA ALA A 93 13.08 -0.28 -3.22
C ALA A 93 13.45 -1.54 -4.01
N GLU A 94 12.93 -2.70 -3.60
CA GLU A 94 13.16 -3.96 -4.31
C GLU A 94 12.47 -3.99 -5.68
N ILE A 95 11.29 -3.37 -5.82
CA ILE A 95 10.62 -3.20 -7.11
C ILE A 95 11.49 -2.35 -8.04
N ASP A 96 12.01 -1.22 -7.57
CA ASP A 96 12.87 -0.36 -8.37
C ASP A 96 14.15 -1.08 -8.81
N LYS A 97 14.79 -1.81 -7.90
CA LYS A 97 15.95 -2.64 -8.20
C LYS A 97 15.65 -3.71 -9.26
N THR A 98 14.53 -4.40 -9.13
CA THR A 98 14.08 -5.40 -10.10
C THR A 98 13.81 -4.74 -11.46
N ASN A 99 13.17 -3.56 -11.46
CA ASN A 99 12.81 -2.84 -12.68
C ASN A 99 14.04 -2.30 -13.43
N LEU A 100 15.14 -1.97 -12.73
CA LEU A 100 16.41 -1.63 -13.37
C LEU A 100 16.97 -2.79 -14.21
N LEU A 101 16.81 -4.03 -13.75
CA LEU A 101 17.21 -5.22 -14.52
C LEU A 101 16.34 -5.40 -15.76
N VAL A 102 15.02 -5.19 -15.64
CA VAL A 102 14.10 -5.25 -16.78
C VAL A 102 14.48 -4.21 -17.85
N LYS A 103 14.70 -2.95 -17.44
CA LYS A 103 15.11 -1.86 -18.33
C LYS A 103 16.47 -2.09 -19.00
N ALA A 104 17.34 -2.86 -18.35
CA ALA A 104 18.63 -3.26 -18.92
C ALA A 104 18.52 -4.47 -19.86
N GLY A 105 17.31 -4.94 -20.21
CA GLY A 105 17.09 -6.11 -21.06
C GLY A 105 17.37 -7.45 -20.37
N LYS A 106 17.57 -7.46 -19.04
CA LYS A 106 17.99 -8.63 -18.25
C LYS A 106 16.80 -9.29 -17.57
N LEU A 107 15.80 -9.70 -18.35
CA LEU A 107 14.52 -10.21 -17.82
C LEU A 107 14.69 -11.45 -16.94
N ASP A 108 15.56 -12.39 -17.31
CA ASP A 108 15.79 -13.60 -16.50
C ASP A 108 16.42 -13.26 -15.14
N GLN A 109 17.37 -12.32 -15.11
CA GLN A 109 17.97 -11.83 -13.86
C GLN A 109 16.94 -11.07 -13.03
N ALA A 110 16.07 -10.27 -13.67
CA ALA A 110 14.97 -9.60 -13.00
C ALA A 110 14.03 -10.61 -12.33
N LYS A 111 13.69 -11.72 -13.00
CA LYS A 111 12.84 -12.76 -12.40
C LYS A 111 13.49 -13.45 -11.21
N ILE A 112 14.80 -13.64 -11.22
CA ILE A 112 15.54 -14.18 -10.07
C ILE A 112 15.50 -13.20 -8.91
N GLU A 113 15.82 -11.92 -9.16
CA GLU A 113 15.82 -10.88 -8.11
C GLU A 113 14.41 -10.66 -7.56
N GLY A 114 13.41 -10.60 -8.45
CA GLY A 114 12.02 -10.37 -8.13
C GLY A 114 11.39 -11.43 -7.22
N LYS A 115 12.00 -12.60 -7.02
CA LYS A 115 11.57 -13.56 -5.98
C LYS A 115 11.59 -12.93 -4.58
N LYS A 116 12.48 -11.96 -4.32
CA LYS A 116 12.52 -11.23 -3.04
C LYS A 116 11.26 -10.40 -2.80
N LEU A 117 10.56 -9.98 -3.86
CA LEU A 117 9.32 -9.19 -3.75
C LEU A 117 8.24 -9.95 -2.99
N ILE A 118 8.08 -11.26 -3.27
CA ILE A 118 7.06 -12.07 -2.60
C ILE A 118 7.44 -12.34 -1.14
N ASP A 119 8.73 -12.50 -0.85
CA ASP A 119 9.23 -12.71 0.52
C ASP A 119 9.01 -11.47 1.38
N ILE A 120 9.37 -10.28 0.87
CA ILE A 120 9.14 -8.99 1.53
C ILE A 120 7.65 -8.78 1.77
N ARG A 121 6.82 -9.01 0.76
CA ARG A 121 5.35 -8.86 0.88
C ARG A 121 4.80 -9.82 1.94
N ASN A 122 5.15 -11.10 1.89
CA ASN A 122 4.62 -12.10 2.81
C ASN A 122 5.04 -11.86 4.26
N SER A 123 6.31 -11.50 4.48
CA SER A 123 6.84 -11.17 5.80
C SER A 123 6.08 -9.97 6.42
N ASN A 124 5.94 -8.88 5.67
CA ASN A 124 5.23 -7.70 6.14
C ASN A 124 3.72 -7.93 6.31
N HIS A 125 3.10 -8.65 5.39
CA HIS A 125 1.68 -9.02 5.49
C HIS A 125 1.39 -9.86 6.73
N LYS A 126 2.25 -10.84 7.05
CA LYS A 126 2.14 -11.62 8.30
C LYS A 126 2.26 -10.74 9.55
N LYS A 127 3.13 -9.73 9.51
CA LYS A 127 3.38 -8.85 10.65
C LYS A 127 2.21 -7.88 10.90
N PHE A 128 1.63 -7.33 9.84
CA PHE A 128 0.75 -6.16 9.93
C PHE A 128 -0.71 -6.35 9.49
N LYS A 129 -1.06 -7.43 8.76
CA LYS A 129 -2.46 -7.70 8.41
C LYS A 129 -3.34 -7.90 9.64
#